data_AF-A0A023FU40-F1
#
_entry.id   AF-A0A023FU40-F1
#
_cell.length_a   1.000
_cell.length_b   1.000
_cell.length_c   1.000
_cell.angle_alpha   90.00
_cell.angle_beta   90.00
_cell.angle_gamma   90.00
#
_symmetry.space_group_name_H-M   'P 1'
#
loop_
_entity.id
_entity.type
_entity.pdbx_description
1 polymer ?
#
loop_
_entity_poly.entity_id
_entity_poly.type
_entity_poly.pdbx_seq_one_letter_code
_entity_poly.pdbx_strand_id
1 'polypeptide(L)'
;MSEGNYLEVPEDTDAPFESLFRQANEEFKTLVQSLSDGSKPEIKTKSIKPQPGFCVKLKDTSTCTKLFVNVCHTPELPRPRDIDDEELIHILESEDPTSYRVPLSLGLPHEEVDKSGSQCMAYDVIINEDFFHKISSNELFKTFLIAVALDGIEDKYGVNPDREN
;
A
#
# COMPACT_ATOMS: atom_id res chain seq x y z
N MET A 1 -20.47 -37.77 19.76
CA MET A 1 -20.46 -37.73 18.28
C MET A 1 -20.41 -36.26 17.92
N SER A 2 -19.27 -35.80 17.40
CA SER A 2 -18.98 -34.40 17.12
C SER A 2 -19.59 -34.01 15.77
N GLU A 3 -20.59 -33.13 15.79
CA GLU A 3 -21.05 -32.45 14.59
C GLU A 3 -19.97 -31.46 14.15
N GLY A 4 -19.49 -31.62 12.92
CA GLY A 4 -18.47 -30.75 12.34
C GLY A 4 -19.06 -29.39 12.02
N ASN A 5 -18.46 -28.33 12.55
CA ASN A 5 -18.71 -26.96 12.11
C ASN A 5 -18.24 -26.82 10.65
N TYR A 6 -19.17 -26.93 9.71
CA TYR A 6 -18.98 -26.42 8.36
C TYR A 6 -19.65 -25.06 8.26
N LEU A 7 -18.91 -24.08 7.74
CA LEU A 7 -19.45 -22.80 7.33
C LEU A 7 -20.21 -23.01 6.02
N GLU A 8 -21.53 -22.89 6.06
CA GLU A 8 -22.35 -22.80 4.86
C GLU A 8 -22.05 -21.48 4.15
N VAL A 9 -21.43 -21.56 2.98
CA VAL A 9 -21.21 -20.40 2.11
C VAL A 9 -22.45 -20.28 1.21
N PRO A 10 -23.14 -19.14 1.19
CA PRO A 10 -24.28 -18.92 0.29
C PRO A 10 -23.87 -19.10 -1.18
N GLU A 11 -24.68 -19.83 -1.96
CA GLU A 11 -24.44 -20.10 -3.39
C GLU A 11 -24.57 -18.87 -4.30
N ASP A 12 -25.16 -17.78 -3.81
CA ASP A 12 -25.29 -16.53 -4.56
C ASP A 12 -24.15 -15.57 -4.19
N THR A 13 -22.98 -15.78 -4.79
CA THR A 13 -21.94 -14.76 -4.86
C THR A 13 -21.75 -14.33 -6.31
N ASP A 14 -21.78 -13.02 -6.53
CA ASP A 14 -21.79 -12.36 -7.82
C ASP A 14 -20.85 -13.03 -8.84
N ALA A 15 -21.46 -13.58 -9.90
CA ALA A 15 -20.82 -14.25 -11.04
C ALA A 15 -19.57 -13.56 -11.66
N PRO A 16 -19.37 -12.22 -11.57
CA PRO A 16 -18.14 -11.57 -12.03
C PRO A 16 -16.89 -11.95 -11.24
N PHE A 17 -17.00 -12.22 -9.93
CA PHE A 17 -15.83 -12.49 -9.10
C PHE A 17 -15.37 -13.95 -9.21
N GLU A 18 -16.29 -14.91 -9.20
CA GLU A 18 -15.99 -16.33 -9.39
C GLU A 18 -15.37 -16.61 -10.76
N SER A 19 -15.89 -15.98 -11.82
CA SER A 19 -15.32 -16.10 -13.16
C SER A 19 -13.91 -15.50 -13.25
N LEU A 20 -13.70 -14.33 -12.64
CA LEU A 20 -12.38 -13.70 -12.54
C LEU A 20 -11.39 -14.57 -11.74
N PHE A 21 -11.84 -15.15 -10.64
CA PHE A 21 -11.01 -16.01 -9.80
C PHE A 21 -10.65 -17.33 -10.50
N ARG A 22 -11.61 -17.95 -11.19
CA ARG A 22 -11.36 -19.14 -12.03
C ARG A 22 -10.38 -18.84 -13.15
N GLN A 23 -10.56 -17.71 -13.85
CA GLN A 23 -9.64 -17.29 -14.89
C GLN A 23 -8.22 -17.09 -14.35
N ALA A 24 -8.07 -16.37 -13.23
CA ALA A 24 -6.77 -16.16 -12.60
C ALA A 24 -6.11 -17.49 -12.16
N ASN A 25 -6.89 -18.45 -11.66
CA ASN A 25 -6.40 -19.76 -11.26
C ASN A 25 -5.95 -20.61 -12.45
N GLU A 26 -6.66 -20.55 -13.58
CA GLU A 26 -6.26 -21.22 -14.82
C GLU A 26 -4.99 -20.59 -15.43
N GLU A 27 -4.90 -19.26 -15.43
CA GLU A 27 -3.70 -18.54 -15.87
C GLU A 27 -2.49 -18.89 -14.98
N PHE A 28 -2.67 -18.94 -13.66
CA PHE A 28 -1.61 -19.33 -12.73
C PHE A 28 -1.17 -20.79 -12.91
N LYS A 29 -2.10 -21.73 -13.09
CA LYS A 29 -1.77 -23.14 -13.39
C LYS A 29 -0.97 -23.27 -14.68
N THR A 30 -1.39 -22.57 -15.73
CA THR A 30 -0.69 -22.56 -17.03
C THR A 30 0.73 -21.98 -16.88
N LEU A 31 0.87 -20.93 -16.07
CA LEU A 31 2.17 -20.33 -15.77
C LEU A 31 3.10 -21.30 -15.01
N VAL A 32 2.60 -21.95 -13.96
CA VAL A 32 3.38 -22.91 -13.18
C VAL A 32 3.80 -24.11 -14.03
N GLN A 33 2.91 -24.57 -14.91
CA GLN A 33 3.17 -25.72 -15.77
C GLN A 33 4.20 -25.42 -16.87
N SER A 34 4.16 -24.21 -17.45
CA SER A 34 5.21 -23.76 -18.38
C SER A 34 6.57 -23.59 -17.69
N LEU A 35 6.61 -23.12 -16.43
CA LEU A 35 7.84 -23.06 -15.63
C LEU A 35 8.41 -24.46 -15.32
N SER A 36 7.57 -25.48 -15.10
CA SER A 36 8.04 -26.86 -14.88
C SER A 36 8.60 -27.54 -16.12
N ASP A 37 8.11 -27.16 -17.31
CA ASP A 37 8.56 -27.71 -18.60
C ASP A 37 9.83 -27.02 -19.14
N GLY A 38 10.44 -26.11 -18.37
CA GLY A 38 11.65 -25.38 -18.75
C GLY A 38 11.45 -24.32 -19.85
N SER A 39 10.24 -24.22 -20.41
CA SER A 39 9.82 -23.12 -21.26
C SER A 39 9.52 -21.90 -20.40
N LYS A 40 10.42 -20.92 -20.35
CA LYS A 40 10.17 -19.67 -19.61
C LYS A 40 8.99 -18.95 -20.29
N PRO A 41 7.76 -18.93 -19.72
CA PRO A 41 6.70 -18.10 -20.28
C PRO A 41 7.21 -16.66 -20.28
N GLU A 42 6.99 -15.95 -21.39
CA GLU A 42 7.38 -14.55 -21.51
C GLU A 42 6.38 -13.71 -20.68
N ILE A 43 6.52 -13.77 -19.35
CA ILE A 43 5.77 -12.92 -18.44
C ILE A 43 6.21 -11.49 -18.76
N LYS A 44 5.33 -10.72 -19.38
CA LYS A 44 5.56 -9.30 -19.64
C LYS A 44 5.53 -8.54 -18.32
N THR A 45 6.65 -8.55 -17.61
CA THR A 45 6.86 -7.73 -16.42
C THR A 45 7.15 -6.31 -16.85
N LYS A 46 6.29 -5.35 -16.49
CA LYS A 46 6.59 -3.94 -16.62
C LYS A 46 7.38 -3.50 -15.38
N SER A 47 8.66 -3.24 -15.54
CA SER A 47 9.42 -2.56 -14.50
C SER A 47 8.94 -1.11 -14.44
N ILE A 48 8.35 -0.73 -13.32
CA ILE A 48 7.87 0.63 -13.08
C ILE A 48 8.91 1.31 -12.20
N LYS A 49 9.39 2.48 -12.64
CA LYS A 49 10.23 3.35 -11.84
C LYS A 49 9.36 4.52 -11.34
N PRO A 50 9.00 4.55 -10.04
CA PRO A 50 8.27 5.68 -9.47
C PRO A 50 9.07 6.98 -9.59
N GLN A 51 8.34 8.09 -9.69
CA GLN A 51 8.91 9.42 -9.59
C GLN A 51 9.03 9.84 -8.12
N PRO A 52 10.13 10.49 -7.70
CA PRO A 52 10.26 11.00 -6.35
C PRO A 52 9.29 12.15 -6.09
N GLY A 53 8.66 12.17 -4.92
CA GLY A 53 7.84 13.28 -4.44
C GLY A 53 8.50 14.03 -3.29
N PHE A 54 8.11 13.71 -2.06
CA PHE A 54 8.68 14.33 -0.85
C PHE A 54 9.13 13.27 0.16
N CYS A 55 9.90 13.70 1.15
CA CYS A 55 10.44 12.84 2.19
C CYS A 55 9.99 13.33 3.57
N VAL A 56 9.46 12.43 4.39
CA VAL A 56 9.13 12.68 5.79
C VAL A 56 10.20 12.06 6.66
N LYS A 57 10.77 12.84 7.56
CA LYS A 57 11.77 12.38 8.51
C LYS A 57 11.10 12.21 9.87
N LEU A 58 11.16 11.00 10.43
CA LEU A 58 10.67 10.69 11.76
C LEU A 58 11.77 10.01 12.58
N LYS A 59 11.42 9.64 13.81
CA LYS A 59 12.25 8.84 14.71
C LYS A 59 11.49 7.57 15.06
N ASP A 60 12.16 6.44 15.08
CA ASP A 60 11.60 5.22 15.65
C ASP A 60 11.75 5.29 17.18
N THR A 61 10.64 5.25 17.91
CA THR A 61 10.62 5.32 19.37
C THR A 61 11.26 4.08 20.02
N SER A 62 11.17 2.93 19.36
CA SER A 62 11.68 1.66 19.89
C SER A 62 13.19 1.54 19.81
N THR A 63 13.78 1.97 18.69
CA THR A 63 15.23 1.93 18.45
C THR A 63 15.94 3.27 18.73
N CYS A 64 15.18 4.35 18.88
CA CYS A 64 15.66 5.72 18.94
C CYS A 64 16.48 6.17 17.72
N THR A 65 16.33 5.50 16.57
CA THR A 65 17.02 5.82 15.32
C THR A 65 16.15 6.66 14.39
N LYS A 66 16.77 7.33 13.41
CA LYS A 66 16.03 8.09 12.39
C LYS A 66 15.40 7.10 11.41
N LEU A 67 14.18 7.41 10.99
CA LEU A 67 13.54 6.76 9.86
C LEU A 67 13.07 7.79 8.85
N PHE A 68 13.09 7.42 7.58
CA PHE A 68 12.68 8.25 6.46
C PHE A 68 11.56 7.55 5.70
N VAL A 69 10.52 8.31 5.34
CA VAL A 69 9.44 7.84 4.49
C VAL A 69 9.47 8.67 3.21
N ASN A 70 9.86 8.06 2.11
CA ASN A 70 9.85 8.68 0.79
C ASN A 70 8.49 8.45 0.15
N VAL A 71 7.73 9.52 -0.07
CA VAL A 71 6.50 9.48 -0.85
C VAL A 71 6.85 9.68 -2.31
N CYS A 72 6.70 8.62 -3.08
CA CYS A 72 6.90 8.54 -4.52
C CYS A 72 5.55 8.40 -5.24
N HIS A 73 5.52 8.61 -6.55
CA HIS A 73 4.29 8.51 -7.32
C HIS A 73 4.47 7.84 -8.68
N THR A 74 3.39 7.27 -9.20
CA THR A 74 3.34 6.61 -10.52
C THR A 74 1.94 6.63 -11.09
N PRO A 75 1.76 6.75 -12.42
CA PRO A 75 0.42 6.67 -13.04
C PRO A 75 -0.13 5.24 -13.08
N GLU A 76 0.70 4.24 -12.78
CA GLU A 76 0.35 2.81 -12.87
C GLU A 76 -0.47 2.31 -11.67
N LEU A 77 -0.46 3.03 -10.54
CA LEU A 77 -1.29 2.70 -9.40
C LEU A 77 -2.69 3.29 -9.58
N PRO A 78 -3.75 2.58 -9.15
CA PRO A 78 -5.10 3.12 -9.19
C PRO A 78 -5.21 4.34 -8.27
N ARG A 79 -5.86 5.40 -8.76
CA ARG A 79 -6.19 6.56 -7.93
C ARG A 79 -7.28 6.21 -6.90
N PRO A 80 -7.26 6.81 -5.70
CA PRO A 80 -8.37 6.70 -4.77
C PRO A 80 -9.62 7.39 -5.31
N ARG A 81 -10.74 7.19 -4.61
CA ARG A 81 -11.97 7.95 -4.86
C ARG A 81 -11.66 9.45 -4.71
N ASP A 82 -12.20 10.26 -5.62
CA ASP A 82 -12.05 11.71 -5.53
C ASP A 82 -13.17 12.27 -4.64
N ILE A 83 -12.76 12.94 -3.56
CA ILE A 83 -13.62 13.51 -2.51
C ILE A 83 -13.05 14.87 -2.10
N ASP A 84 -13.85 15.80 -1.61
CA ASP A 84 -13.35 17.08 -1.09
C ASP A 84 -12.90 16.97 0.38
N ASP A 85 -12.45 18.09 0.94
CA ASP A 85 -11.92 18.16 2.30
C ASP A 85 -13.03 17.94 3.32
N GLU A 86 -14.22 18.51 3.07
CA GLU A 86 -15.40 18.34 3.90
C GLU A 86 -15.84 16.88 3.97
N GLU A 87 -15.87 16.18 2.84
CA GLU A 87 -16.21 14.77 2.79
C GLU A 87 -15.16 13.91 3.50
N LEU A 88 -13.85 14.22 3.34
CA LEU A 88 -12.80 13.51 4.07
C LEU A 88 -12.97 13.68 5.58
N ILE A 89 -13.20 14.89 6.07
CA ILE A 89 -13.45 15.16 7.50
C ILE A 89 -14.67 14.37 7.98
N HIS A 90 -15.77 14.40 7.22
CA HIS A 90 -16.98 13.68 7.58
C HIS A 90 -16.75 12.17 7.69
N ILE A 91 -15.96 11.60 6.77
CA ILE A 91 -15.58 10.17 6.82
C ILE A 91 -14.75 9.87 8.06
N LEU A 92 -13.76 10.71 8.38
CA LEU A 92 -12.90 10.53 9.55
C LEU A 92 -13.66 10.62 10.88
N GLU A 93 -14.75 11.39 10.92
CA GLU A 93 -15.64 11.52 12.09
C GLU A 93 -16.80 10.50 12.11
N SER A 94 -16.97 9.73 11.04
CA SER A 94 -18.07 8.78 10.91
C SER A 94 -17.86 7.50 11.72
N GLU A 95 -18.92 6.70 11.85
CA GLU A 95 -18.85 5.38 12.49
C GLU A 95 -17.98 4.37 11.70
N ASP A 96 -17.79 4.61 10.39
CA ASP A 96 -16.92 3.78 9.52
C ASP A 96 -15.89 4.64 8.78
N PRO A 97 -14.77 4.99 9.46
CA PRO A 97 -13.68 5.76 8.84
C PRO A 97 -12.90 4.95 7.79
N THR A 98 -13.17 3.64 7.64
CA THR A 98 -12.49 2.76 6.66
C THR A 98 -13.12 2.80 5.28
N SER A 99 -14.21 3.55 5.13
CA SER A 99 -14.95 3.74 3.88
C SER A 99 -14.17 4.52 2.82
N TYR A 100 -13.17 5.31 3.22
CA TYR A 100 -12.18 5.90 2.30
C TYR A 100 -10.88 5.09 2.30
N ARG A 101 -10.42 4.71 1.11
CA ARG A 101 -9.21 3.91 0.93
C ARG A 101 -8.26 4.56 -0.07
N VAL A 102 -6.98 4.61 0.30
CA VAL A 102 -5.91 5.06 -0.57
C VAL A 102 -5.06 3.87 -1.00
N PRO A 103 -5.08 3.51 -2.29
CA PRO A 103 -4.13 2.52 -2.81
C PRO A 103 -2.71 3.05 -2.71
N LEU A 104 -1.84 2.30 -2.04
CA LEU A 104 -0.42 2.58 -1.96
C LEU A 104 0.40 1.30 -2.04
N SER A 105 1.67 1.43 -2.45
CA SER A 105 2.65 0.36 -2.39
C SER A 105 3.72 0.68 -1.37
N LEU A 106 4.01 -0.26 -0.48
CA LEU A 106 5.10 -0.16 0.49
C LEU A 106 6.30 -0.96 0.00
N GLY A 107 7.34 -0.24 -0.42
CA GLY A 107 8.65 -0.80 -0.75
C GLY A 107 9.29 -1.51 0.43
N LEU A 108 10.28 -2.36 0.15
CA LEU A 108 11.06 -3.01 1.19
C LEU A 108 11.87 -1.97 1.97
N PRO A 109 12.01 -2.15 3.30
CA PRO A 109 12.90 -1.30 4.09
C PRO A 109 14.32 -1.40 3.56
N HIS A 110 15.01 -0.27 3.48
CA HIS A 110 16.42 -0.23 3.09
C HIS A 110 17.23 0.72 3.97
N GLU A 111 18.50 0.37 4.16
CA GLU A 111 19.44 1.15 4.97
C GLU A 111 20.01 2.31 4.16
N GLU A 112 20.00 3.49 4.76
CA GLU A 112 20.55 4.71 4.20
C GLU A 112 21.51 5.37 5.20
N VAL A 113 22.33 6.30 4.69
CA VAL A 113 23.23 7.11 5.51
C VAL A 113 22.76 8.56 5.47
N ASP A 114 22.49 9.12 6.64
CA ASP A 114 22.07 10.51 6.74
C ASP A 114 23.22 11.50 6.51
N LYS A 115 22.89 12.80 6.45
CA LYS A 115 23.89 13.87 6.25
C LYS A 115 24.97 13.95 7.34
N SER A 116 24.72 13.37 8.52
CA SER A 116 25.69 13.29 9.62
C SER A 116 26.54 12.02 9.60
N GLY A 117 26.34 11.12 8.62
CA GLY A 117 27.03 9.84 8.53
C GLY A 117 26.42 8.74 9.39
N SER A 118 25.24 8.98 9.99
CA SER A 118 24.55 7.99 10.81
C SER A 118 23.65 7.11 9.96
N GLN A 119 23.65 5.80 10.25
CA GLN A 119 22.73 4.85 9.63
C GLN A 119 21.27 5.14 10.01
N CYS A 120 20.37 5.00 9.05
CA CYS A 120 18.94 5.18 9.20
C CYS A 120 18.17 4.24 8.28
N MET A 121 16.90 3.98 8.60
CA MET A 121 16.02 3.18 7.75
C MET A 121 15.17 4.08 6.87
N ALA A 122 15.03 3.71 5.60
CA ALA A 122 14.14 4.36 4.65
C ALA A 122 13.04 3.42 4.15
N TYR A 123 11.86 3.99 3.92
CA TYR A 123 10.67 3.31 3.41
C TYR A 123 10.13 4.08 2.22
N ASP A 124 9.97 3.42 1.07
CA ASP A 124 9.39 4.05 -0.11
C ASP A 124 7.89 3.72 -0.19
N VAL A 125 7.06 4.76 -0.10
CA VAL A 125 5.60 4.71 -0.24
C VAL A 125 5.24 5.24 -1.62
N ILE A 126 4.67 4.41 -2.47
CA ILE A 126 4.30 4.78 -3.84
C ILE A 126 2.79 4.95 -3.92
N ILE A 127 2.34 6.09 -4.43
CA ILE A 127 0.92 6.39 -4.68
C ILE A 127 0.65 6.72 -6.15
N ASN A 128 -0.63 6.88 -6.50
CA ASN A 128 -1.02 7.35 -7.82
C ASN A 128 -0.56 8.81 -8.08
N GLU A 129 -0.16 9.10 -9.32
CA GLU A 129 0.35 10.42 -9.75
C GLU A 129 -0.68 11.56 -9.65
N ASP A 130 -1.94 11.34 -10.05
CA ASP A 130 -2.98 12.36 -9.92
C ASP A 130 -3.29 12.66 -8.44
N PHE A 131 -3.32 11.61 -7.61
CA PHE A 131 -3.50 11.79 -6.18
C PHE A 131 -2.31 12.53 -5.54
N PHE A 132 -1.10 12.26 -6.00
CA PHE A 132 0.09 13.00 -5.57
C PHE A 132 -0.02 14.51 -5.88
N HIS A 133 -0.55 14.87 -7.06
CA HIS A 133 -0.78 16.28 -7.39
C HIS A 133 -1.78 16.94 -6.43
N LYS A 134 -2.86 16.23 -6.07
CA LYS A 134 -3.87 16.73 -5.11
C LYS A 134 -3.27 17.00 -3.74
N ILE A 135 -2.55 16.03 -3.16
CA ILE A 135 -1.98 16.18 -1.81
C ILE A 135 -0.86 17.22 -1.78
N SER A 136 -0.19 17.48 -2.91
CA SER A 136 0.91 18.45 -2.98
C SER A 136 0.46 19.89 -2.71
N SER A 137 -0.83 20.20 -2.94
CA SER A 137 -1.44 21.49 -2.65
C SER A 137 -2.45 21.45 -1.50
N ASN A 138 -2.61 20.30 -0.83
CA ASN A 138 -3.65 20.09 0.17
C ASN A 138 -3.05 19.42 1.42
N GLU A 139 -2.84 20.22 2.46
CA GLU A 139 -2.20 19.76 3.70
C GLU A 139 -3.07 18.77 4.49
N LEU A 140 -4.41 18.82 4.38
CA LEU A 140 -5.30 17.86 5.02
C LEU A 140 -5.06 16.45 4.43
N PHE A 141 -5.16 16.32 3.12
CA PHE A 141 -4.93 15.06 2.43
C PHE A 141 -3.50 14.55 2.57
N LYS A 142 -2.52 15.46 2.59
CA LYS A 142 -1.12 15.10 2.83
C LYS A 142 -0.91 14.54 4.23
N THR A 143 -1.48 15.17 5.25
CA THR A 143 -1.41 14.68 6.63
C THR A 143 -2.10 13.33 6.76
N PHE A 144 -3.29 13.19 6.16
CA PHE A 144 -4.01 11.92 6.10
C PHE A 144 -3.18 10.82 5.42
N LEU A 145 -2.57 11.08 4.27
CA LEU A 145 -1.72 10.09 3.59
C LEU A 145 -0.52 9.69 4.45
N ILE A 146 0.14 10.66 5.10
CA ILE A 146 1.28 10.36 5.97
C ILE A 146 0.84 9.44 7.10
N ALA A 147 -0.30 9.70 7.75
CA ALA A 147 -0.84 8.83 8.78
C ALA A 147 -1.10 7.40 8.27
N VAL A 148 -1.79 7.26 7.14
CA VAL A 148 -2.07 5.96 6.51
C VAL A 148 -0.79 5.22 6.13
N ALA A 149 0.22 5.94 5.64
CA ALA A 149 1.51 5.36 5.29
C ALA A 149 2.27 4.87 6.53
N LEU A 150 2.24 5.62 7.63
CA LEU A 150 2.85 5.22 8.90
C LEU A 150 2.14 4.01 9.49
N ASP A 151 0.80 4.01 9.54
CA ASP A 151 0.01 2.84 9.96
C ASP A 151 0.42 1.59 9.17
N GLY A 152 0.49 1.70 7.83
CA GLY A 152 0.88 0.58 6.98
C GLY A 152 2.33 0.11 7.18
N ILE A 153 3.25 1.02 7.48
CA ILE A 153 4.66 0.69 7.76
C ILE A 153 4.80 0.01 9.13
N GLU A 154 4.09 0.51 10.15
CA GLU A 154 3.99 -0.09 11.49
C GLU A 154 3.45 -1.52 11.40
N ASP A 155 2.30 -1.69 10.74
CA ASP A 155 1.64 -3.00 10.59
C ASP A 155 2.51 -4.00 9.82
N LYS A 156 3.16 -3.56 8.75
CA LYS A 156 3.91 -4.46 7.84
C LYS A 156 5.30 -4.81 8.37
N TYR A 157 5.98 -3.88 9.04
CA TYR A 157 7.39 -4.03 9.42
C TYR A 157 7.64 -3.99 10.92
N GLY A 158 6.63 -3.72 11.74
CA GLY A 158 6.73 -3.75 13.21
C GLY A 158 7.58 -2.62 13.80
N VAL A 159 7.70 -1.50 13.08
CA VAL A 159 8.39 -0.29 13.58
C VAL A 159 7.46 0.58 14.40
N ASN A 160 8.02 1.55 15.14
CA ASN A 160 7.22 2.47 15.98
C ASN A 160 7.58 3.95 15.72
N PRO A 161 7.20 4.51 14.56
CA PRO A 161 7.37 5.92 14.22
C PRO A 161 6.77 6.85 15.27
N ASP A 162 7.57 7.82 15.70
CA ASP A 162 7.15 8.91 16.56
C ASP A 162 6.24 9.87 15.79
N ARG A 163 4.98 9.95 16.20
CA ARG A 163 3.93 10.77 15.55
C ARG A 163 3.77 12.16 16.19
N GLU A 164 4.45 12.43 17.31
CA GLU A 164 4.25 13.64 18.12
C GLU A 164 5.38 14.70 17.96
N ASN A 165 6.15 14.64 16.87
CA ASN A 165 7.33 15.49 16.68
C ASN A 165 7.17 16.57 15.61
#